data_AF-I4AJE0-F1
#
_entry.id   AF-I4AJE0-F1
#
_cell.length_a   1.000
_cell.length_b   1.000
_cell.length_c   1.000
_cell.angle_alpha   90.00
_cell.angle_beta   90.00
_cell.angle_gamma   90.00
#
_symmetry.space_group_name_H-M   'P 1'
#
loop_
_entity.id
_entity.type
_entity.pdbx_description
1 polymer ?
#
loop_
_entity_poly.entity_id
_entity_poly.type
_entity_poly.pdbx_seq_one_letter_code
_entity_poly.pdbx_strand_id
1 'polypeptide(L)'
;MAITASEVKKLREMTGAGMMDCKKALTESNGDFDGAVDILRKQGQKISAKRADRDTSEGAVFIEIFNNDSEGVIIGLGCETDFVALNEEFVKLGNEIAQLAASKKPSTTEELLKLEIGGQALEAKITDFVGKMGEKISIVGYNYLSADKLAAYIHSNGKVGVLVAMDNAANADYDAIGKDLGMQIAAMNPVALDENGVDSKITEREMAIGVERAREEGKPENLLDRIAQGYVKKYLQENTLMNQAFVKDPKVTIAQYVKNEGKGMEIKTFKRVSVGE
;
A
#
# COMPACT_ATOMS: atom_id res chain seq x y z
N MET A 1 14.71 -20.97 -40.32
CA MET A 1 15.37 -22.07 -39.57
C MET A 1 14.31 -22.68 -38.65
N ALA A 2 14.30 -23.99 -38.41
CA ALA A 2 13.27 -24.59 -37.54
C ALA A 2 13.59 -24.28 -36.07
N ILE A 3 12.74 -23.51 -35.39
CA ILE A 3 12.90 -23.21 -33.95
C ILE A 3 12.71 -24.50 -33.16
N THR A 4 13.73 -24.89 -32.40
CA THR A 4 13.74 -26.12 -31.60
C THR A 4 13.04 -25.92 -30.27
N ALA A 5 12.50 -27.01 -29.70
CA ALA A 5 11.90 -26.96 -28.36
C ALA A 5 12.88 -26.51 -27.27
N SER A 6 14.18 -26.82 -27.44
CA SER A 6 15.24 -26.39 -26.52
C SER A 6 15.44 -24.87 -26.55
N GLU A 7 15.39 -24.25 -27.73
CA GLU A 7 15.51 -22.79 -27.86
C GLU A 7 14.33 -22.08 -27.23
N VAL A 8 13.10 -22.60 -27.45
CA VAL A 8 11.89 -22.06 -26.81
C VAL A 8 11.99 -22.18 -25.28
N LYS A 9 12.42 -23.33 -24.77
CA LYS A 9 12.61 -23.56 -23.33
C LYS A 9 13.63 -22.57 -22.76
N LYS A 10 14.77 -22.38 -23.44
CA LYS A 10 15.82 -21.43 -23.01
C LYS A 10 15.28 -20.00 -22.95
N LEU A 11 14.56 -19.55 -23.99
CA LEU A 11 13.99 -18.19 -23.98
C LEU A 11 12.95 -18.03 -22.86
N ARG A 12 12.15 -19.07 -22.59
CA ARG A 12 11.21 -19.07 -21.47
C ARG A 12 11.91 -19.01 -20.12
N GLU A 13 13.02 -19.71 -19.93
CA GLU A 13 13.80 -19.63 -18.69
C GLU A 13 14.42 -18.25 -18.49
N MET A 14 14.85 -17.59 -19.58
CA MET A 14 15.43 -16.24 -19.53
C MET A 14 14.39 -15.15 -19.25
N THR A 15 13.20 -15.25 -19.85
CA THR A 15 12.19 -14.17 -19.85
C THR A 15 11.04 -14.45 -18.90
N GLY A 16 10.78 -15.72 -18.60
CA GLY A 16 9.62 -16.18 -17.87
C GLY A 16 8.30 -16.17 -18.67
N ALA A 17 8.30 -15.73 -19.93
CA ALA A 17 7.09 -15.61 -20.74
C ALA A 17 6.44 -16.97 -21.08
N GLY A 18 5.19 -16.92 -21.53
CA GLY A 18 4.44 -18.11 -21.95
C GLY A 18 5.17 -18.91 -23.03
N MET A 19 5.08 -20.24 -22.99
CA MET A 19 5.79 -21.14 -23.92
C MET A 19 5.47 -20.84 -25.38
N MET A 20 4.20 -20.57 -25.68
CA MET A 20 3.75 -20.23 -27.04
C MET A 20 4.18 -18.83 -27.46
N ASP A 21 4.26 -17.88 -26.53
CA ASP A 21 4.75 -16.53 -26.83
C ASP A 21 6.25 -16.57 -27.13
N CYS A 22 7.04 -17.33 -26.36
CA CYS A 22 8.46 -17.56 -26.65
C CYS A 22 8.66 -18.19 -28.04
N LYS A 23 7.84 -19.19 -28.39
CA LYS A 23 7.92 -19.84 -29.71
C LYS A 23 7.59 -18.86 -30.84
N LYS A 24 6.52 -18.06 -30.67
CA LYS A 24 6.13 -17.04 -31.65
C LYS A 24 7.21 -15.97 -31.81
N ALA A 25 7.74 -15.45 -30.70
CA ALA A 25 8.79 -14.44 -30.70
C ALA A 25 10.06 -14.94 -31.41
N LEU A 26 10.52 -16.17 -31.11
CA LEU A 26 11.65 -16.79 -31.81
C LEU A 26 11.37 -17.02 -33.29
N THR A 27 10.12 -17.35 -33.64
CA THR A 27 9.76 -17.55 -35.05
C THR A 27 9.79 -16.22 -35.80
N GLU A 28 9.25 -15.16 -35.21
CA GLU A 28 9.20 -13.81 -35.80
C GLU A 28 10.59 -13.16 -35.87
N SER A 29 11.47 -13.43 -34.89
CA SER A 29 12.86 -12.98 -34.90
C SER A 29 13.80 -13.89 -35.72
N ASN A 30 13.26 -14.91 -36.40
CA ASN A 30 14.04 -15.89 -37.16
C ASN A 30 15.13 -16.62 -36.35
N GLY A 31 14.89 -16.83 -35.05
CA GLY A 31 15.81 -17.48 -34.12
C GLY A 31 16.75 -16.54 -33.38
N ASP A 32 16.68 -15.23 -33.64
CA ASP A 32 17.41 -14.23 -32.87
C ASP A 32 16.83 -14.09 -31.46
N PHE A 33 17.64 -14.39 -30.44
CA PHE A 33 17.21 -14.33 -29.04
C PHE A 33 16.99 -12.90 -28.56
N ASP A 34 17.85 -11.95 -28.95
CA ASP A 34 17.72 -10.56 -28.51
C ASP A 34 16.49 -9.91 -29.16
N GLY A 35 16.31 -10.15 -30.47
CA GLY A 35 15.08 -9.77 -31.17
C GLY A 35 13.82 -10.41 -30.59
N ALA A 36 13.88 -11.68 -30.15
CA ALA A 36 12.74 -12.34 -29.51
C ALA A 36 12.39 -11.72 -28.15
N VAL A 37 13.41 -11.35 -27.36
CA VAL A 37 13.21 -10.62 -26.09
C VAL A 37 12.51 -9.28 -26.34
N ASP A 38 12.93 -8.54 -27.36
CA ASP A 38 12.30 -7.27 -27.73
C ASP A 38 10.86 -7.43 -28.19
N ILE A 39 10.53 -8.51 -28.91
CA ILE A 39 9.16 -8.84 -29.30
C ILE A 39 8.31 -9.13 -28.05
N LEU A 40 8.81 -9.94 -27.12
CA LEU A 40 8.12 -10.25 -25.87
C LEU A 40 7.88 -9.00 -25.02
N ARG A 41 8.86 -8.09 -24.95
CA ARG A 41 8.72 -6.81 -24.25
C ARG A 41 7.61 -5.95 -24.87
N LYS A 42 7.58 -5.81 -26.20
CA LYS A 42 6.51 -5.12 -26.92
C LYS A 42 5.14 -5.78 -26.71
N GLN A 43 5.10 -7.11 -26.61
CA GLN A 43 3.87 -7.85 -26.28
C GLN A 43 3.40 -7.56 -24.85
N GLY A 44 4.31 -7.52 -23.87
CA GLY A 44 4.01 -7.14 -22.49
C GLY A 44 3.41 -5.74 -22.39
N GLN A 45 3.97 -4.76 -23.10
CA GLN A 45 3.41 -3.40 -23.21
C GLN A 45 1.99 -3.40 -23.78
N LYS A 46 1.71 -4.20 -24.82
CA LYS A 46 0.35 -4.34 -25.37
C LYS A 46 -0.62 -4.97 -24.38
N ILE A 47 -0.18 -5.96 -23.61
CA ILE A 47 -1.01 -6.60 -22.57
C ILE A 47 -1.31 -5.61 -21.45
N SER A 48 -0.29 -4.88 -20.98
CA SER A 48 -0.43 -3.82 -19.97
C SER A 48 -1.43 -2.76 -20.42
N ALA A 49 -1.27 -2.22 -21.62
CA ALA A 49 -2.19 -1.22 -22.18
C ALA A 49 -3.64 -1.74 -22.28
N LYS A 50 -3.85 -2.99 -22.69
CA LYS A 50 -5.17 -3.63 -22.74
C LYS A 50 -5.81 -3.89 -21.37
N ARG A 51 -5.01 -3.85 -20.31
CA ARG A 51 -5.43 -4.16 -18.94
C ARG A 51 -5.37 -2.94 -18.02
N ALA A 52 -5.02 -1.76 -18.53
CA ALA A 52 -4.88 -0.55 -17.73
C ALA A 52 -6.16 -0.23 -16.94
N ASP A 53 -7.33 -0.50 -17.51
CA ASP A 53 -8.64 -0.27 -16.89
C ASP A 53 -9.12 -1.40 -15.98
N ARG A 54 -8.34 -2.47 -15.80
CA ARG A 54 -8.69 -3.54 -14.86
C ARG A 54 -8.43 -3.12 -13.42
N ASP A 55 -9.25 -3.61 -12.51
CA ASP A 55 -9.05 -3.41 -11.09
C ASP A 55 -7.98 -4.36 -10.54
N THR A 56 -7.17 -3.87 -9.60
CA THR A 56 -6.23 -4.69 -8.83
C THR A 56 -6.81 -4.94 -7.43
N SER A 57 -7.79 -5.85 -7.36
CA SER A 57 -8.49 -6.21 -6.11
C SER A 57 -7.67 -7.11 -5.18
N GLU A 58 -6.52 -7.59 -5.64
CA GLU A 58 -5.62 -8.50 -4.92
C GLU A 58 -4.21 -7.93 -4.88
N GLY A 59 -3.32 -8.56 -4.12
CA GLY A 59 -1.90 -8.20 -4.02
C GLY A 59 -1.38 -8.19 -2.58
N ALA A 60 -0.29 -7.48 -2.33
CA ALA A 60 0.40 -7.51 -1.05
C ALA A 60 1.09 -6.18 -0.70
N VAL A 61 1.27 -5.96 0.61
CA VAL A 61 2.02 -4.83 1.16
C VAL A 61 3.41 -5.28 1.60
N PHE A 62 4.39 -4.42 1.35
CA PHE A 62 5.80 -4.62 1.66
C PHE A 62 6.27 -3.43 2.49
N ILE A 63 6.99 -3.70 3.59
CA ILE A 63 7.52 -2.68 4.48
C ILE A 63 9.01 -2.94 4.69
N GLU A 64 9.82 -1.89 4.58
CA GLU A 64 11.24 -1.91 4.96
C GLU A 64 11.46 -0.81 6.01
N ILE A 65 11.94 -1.19 7.20
CA ILE A 65 12.42 -0.27 8.24
C ILE A 65 13.95 -0.33 8.27
N PHE A 66 14.60 0.83 8.34
CA PHE A 66 16.05 0.95 8.27
C PHE A 66 16.56 2.12 9.14
N ASN A 67 17.88 2.29 9.20
CA ASN A 67 18.55 3.31 10.02
C ASN A 67 18.19 3.24 11.52
N ASN A 68 18.27 2.05 12.13
CA ASN A 68 17.93 1.82 13.54
C ASN A 68 16.48 2.23 13.90
N ASP A 69 15.57 1.89 13.00
CA ASP A 69 14.13 2.17 13.08
C ASP A 69 13.73 3.65 13.00
N SER A 70 14.61 4.53 12.51
CA SER A 70 14.29 5.95 12.34
C SER A 70 13.68 6.28 10.97
N GLU A 71 13.73 5.33 10.02
CA GLU A 71 13.25 5.52 8.65
C GLU A 71 12.56 4.26 8.15
N GLY A 72 11.54 4.44 7.30
CA GLY A 72 10.78 3.33 6.78
C GLY A 72 10.00 3.68 5.52
N VAL A 73 9.83 2.67 4.68
CA VAL A 73 9.00 2.74 3.47
C VAL A 73 7.92 1.67 3.52
N ILE A 74 6.75 1.99 2.99
CA ILE A 74 5.63 1.06 2.83
C ILE A 74 5.11 1.14 1.39
N ILE A 75 4.91 -0.02 0.78
CA ILE A 75 4.48 -0.16 -0.61
C ILE A 75 3.36 -1.17 -0.70
N GLY A 76 2.27 -0.82 -1.38
CA GLY A 76 1.24 -1.76 -1.81
C GLY A 76 1.44 -2.09 -3.28
N LEU A 77 1.64 -3.37 -3.60
CA LEU A 77 1.68 -3.87 -4.97
C LEU A 77 0.37 -4.63 -5.24
N GLY A 78 -0.45 -4.10 -6.15
CA GLY A 78 -1.72 -4.71 -6.54
C GLY A 78 -1.58 -5.63 -7.75
N CYS A 79 -2.41 -6.67 -7.80
CA CYS A 79 -2.65 -7.57 -8.92
C CYS A 79 -4.14 -7.94 -9.04
N GLU A 80 -4.53 -8.71 -10.06
CA GLU A 80 -5.94 -9.08 -10.29
C GLU A 80 -6.36 -10.27 -9.39
N THR A 81 -5.47 -11.24 -9.16
CA THR A 81 -5.78 -12.47 -8.40
C THR A 81 -4.83 -12.74 -7.24
N ASP A 82 -5.30 -13.52 -6.27
CA ASP A 82 -4.53 -14.01 -5.12
C ASP A 82 -3.41 -14.97 -5.55
N PHE A 83 -3.60 -15.74 -6.62
CA PHE A 83 -2.56 -16.60 -7.19
C PHE A 83 -1.31 -15.83 -7.61
N VAL A 84 -1.46 -14.62 -8.18
CA VAL A 84 -0.32 -13.75 -8.50
C VAL A 84 0.25 -13.12 -7.24
N ALA A 85 -0.60 -12.69 -6.29
CA ALA A 85 -0.15 -12.11 -5.03
C ALA A 85 0.75 -13.05 -4.21
N LEU A 86 0.47 -14.36 -4.25
CA LEU A 86 1.22 -15.41 -3.56
C LEU A 86 2.41 -15.96 -4.37
N ASN A 87 2.60 -15.50 -5.60
CA ASN A 87 3.70 -15.96 -6.46
C ASN A 87 5.05 -15.46 -5.93
N GLU A 88 6.04 -16.34 -5.82
CA GLU A 88 7.37 -16.01 -5.28
C GLU A 88 8.06 -14.86 -6.02
N GLU A 89 7.90 -14.76 -7.34
CA GLU A 89 8.51 -13.67 -8.11
C GLU A 89 7.79 -12.34 -7.91
N PHE A 90 6.46 -12.36 -7.71
CA PHE A 90 5.70 -11.16 -7.35
C PHE A 90 6.11 -10.64 -5.98
N VAL A 91 6.20 -11.53 -4.99
CA VAL A 91 6.69 -11.21 -3.64
C VAL A 91 8.13 -10.69 -3.70
N LYS A 92 8.99 -11.32 -4.51
CA LYS A 92 10.36 -10.85 -4.72
C LYS A 92 10.41 -9.45 -5.32
N LEU A 93 9.61 -9.19 -6.36
CA LEU A 93 9.50 -7.85 -6.96
C LEU A 93 9.08 -6.81 -5.92
N GLY A 94 8.04 -7.09 -5.12
CA GLY A 94 7.58 -6.17 -4.07
C GLY A 94 8.67 -5.82 -3.05
N ASN A 95 9.45 -6.82 -2.61
CA ASN A 95 10.59 -6.61 -1.72
C ASN A 95 11.72 -5.79 -2.39
N GLU A 96 12.05 -6.10 -3.65
CA GLU A 96 13.06 -5.34 -4.40
C GLU A 96 12.66 -3.87 -4.59
N ILE A 97 11.36 -3.59 -4.81
CA ILE A 97 10.83 -2.22 -4.90
C ILE A 97 10.94 -1.53 -3.54
N ALA A 98 10.59 -2.21 -2.43
CA ALA A 98 10.72 -1.64 -1.09
C ALA A 98 12.17 -1.27 -0.77
N GLN A 99 13.13 -2.14 -1.10
CA GLN A 99 14.57 -1.87 -0.92
C GLN A 99 15.05 -0.70 -1.80
N LEU A 100 14.61 -0.63 -3.06
CA LEU A 100 14.93 0.49 -3.94
C LEU A 100 14.40 1.81 -3.38
N ALA A 101 13.14 1.81 -2.92
CA ALA A 101 12.51 2.98 -2.31
C ALA A 101 13.22 3.39 -1.02
N ALA A 102 13.63 2.45 -0.16
CA ALA A 102 14.41 2.73 1.05
C ALA A 102 15.76 3.39 0.71
N SER A 103 16.42 2.93 -0.35
CA SER A 103 17.71 3.47 -0.79
C SER A 103 17.61 4.87 -1.41
N LYS A 104 16.57 5.11 -2.21
CA LYS A 104 16.45 6.32 -3.04
C LYS A 104 15.51 7.38 -2.47
N LYS A 105 14.59 6.98 -1.59
CA LYS A 105 13.62 7.83 -0.89
C LYS A 105 12.88 8.79 -1.82
N PRO A 106 12.28 8.31 -2.95
CA PRO A 106 11.52 9.18 -3.83
C PRO A 106 10.37 9.83 -3.07
N SER A 107 9.97 11.04 -3.45
CA SER A 107 8.88 11.75 -2.75
C SER A 107 7.50 11.25 -3.17
N THR A 108 7.39 10.70 -4.38
CA THR A 108 6.12 10.26 -4.95
C THR A 108 6.24 8.91 -5.66
N THR A 109 5.09 8.28 -5.93
CA THR A 109 5.02 7.05 -6.73
C THR A 109 5.55 7.27 -8.15
N GLU A 110 5.30 8.44 -8.75
CA GLU A 110 5.79 8.77 -10.10
C GLU A 110 7.31 8.89 -10.15
N GLU A 111 7.94 9.39 -9.07
CA GLU A 111 9.39 9.39 -8.94
C GLU A 111 9.94 7.97 -8.75
N LEU A 112 9.28 7.17 -7.90
CA LEU A 112 9.64 5.75 -7.68
C LEU A 112 9.61 4.94 -8.98
N LEU A 113 8.57 5.10 -9.80
CA LEU A 113 8.41 4.38 -11.07
C LEU A 113 9.53 4.68 -12.09
N LYS A 114 10.17 5.84 -11.98
CA LYS A 114 11.28 6.26 -12.86
C LYS A 114 12.65 5.75 -12.40
N LEU A 115 12.77 5.24 -11.17
CA LEU A 115 14.02 4.71 -10.67
C LEU A 115 14.42 3.42 -11.41
N GLU A 116 15.73 3.18 -11.49
CA GLU A 116 16.27 1.98 -12.15
C GLU A 116 16.31 0.78 -11.18
N ILE A 117 15.87 -0.36 -11.69
CA ILE A 117 15.93 -1.67 -11.01
C ILE A 117 16.37 -2.74 -12.01
N GLY A 118 17.48 -3.41 -11.73
CA GLY A 118 18.03 -4.44 -12.63
C GLY A 118 18.35 -3.91 -14.04
N GLY A 119 18.81 -2.65 -14.17
CA GLY A 119 19.24 -2.06 -15.43
C GLY A 119 18.14 -1.47 -16.33
N GLN A 120 16.91 -1.34 -15.82
CA GLN A 120 15.81 -0.65 -16.52
C GLN A 120 14.94 0.12 -15.53
N ALA A 121 14.12 1.05 -16.02
CA ALA A 121 13.14 1.76 -15.19
C ALA A 121 12.15 0.78 -14.52
N LEU A 122 11.75 1.07 -13.28
CA LEU A 122 10.81 0.25 -12.52
C LEU A 122 9.47 0.08 -13.26
N GLU A 123 8.96 1.12 -13.90
CA GLU A 123 7.75 1.05 -14.72
C GLU A 123 7.86 0.00 -15.86
N ALA A 124 9.03 -0.06 -16.51
CA ALA A 124 9.30 -1.06 -17.54
C ALA A 124 9.38 -2.47 -16.93
N LYS A 125 10.03 -2.61 -15.76
CA LYS A 125 10.11 -3.88 -15.03
C LYS A 125 8.72 -4.41 -14.64
N ILE A 126 7.83 -3.54 -14.14
CA ILE A 126 6.44 -3.90 -13.82
C ILE A 126 5.71 -4.34 -15.10
N THR A 127 5.91 -3.63 -16.22
CA THR A 127 5.32 -3.99 -17.51
C THR A 127 5.78 -5.36 -18.01
N ASP A 128 7.05 -5.70 -17.83
CA ASP A 128 7.57 -7.04 -18.13
C ASP A 128 6.85 -8.12 -17.29
N PHE A 129 6.64 -7.85 -16.00
CA PHE A 129 5.89 -8.73 -15.09
C PHE A 129 4.42 -8.87 -15.50
N VAL A 130 3.77 -7.80 -15.97
CA VAL A 130 2.42 -7.86 -16.53
C VAL A 130 2.37 -8.77 -17.77
N GLY A 131 3.36 -8.67 -18.65
CA GLY A 131 3.48 -9.56 -19.81
C GLY A 131 3.70 -11.03 -19.43
N LYS A 132 4.49 -11.26 -18.37
CA LYS A 132 4.81 -12.59 -17.85
C LYS A 132 3.64 -13.26 -17.12
N MET A 133 3.01 -12.54 -16.19
CA MET A 133 1.93 -13.05 -15.34
C MET A 133 0.58 -12.98 -16.05
N GLY A 134 0.44 -12.11 -17.05
CA GLY A 134 -0.81 -11.92 -17.77
C GLY A 134 -1.89 -11.23 -16.94
N GLU A 135 -1.52 -10.49 -15.90
CA GLU A 135 -2.40 -9.69 -15.04
C GLU A 135 -1.87 -8.28 -14.91
N LYS A 136 -2.75 -7.30 -14.69
CA LYS A 136 -2.35 -5.95 -14.30
C LYS A 136 -1.60 -6.03 -12.97
N ILE A 137 -0.45 -5.36 -12.90
CA ILE A 137 0.34 -5.17 -11.70
C ILE A 137 0.61 -3.67 -11.59
N SER A 138 0.38 -3.09 -10.42
CA SER A 138 0.59 -1.66 -10.20
C SER A 138 0.91 -1.34 -8.74
N ILE A 139 1.66 -0.27 -8.50
CA ILE A 139 1.84 0.28 -7.16
C ILE A 139 0.55 1.01 -6.79
N VAL A 140 -0.16 0.53 -5.76
CA VAL A 140 -1.42 1.13 -5.28
C VAL A 140 -1.22 2.05 -4.09
N GLY A 141 -0.05 2.02 -3.47
CA GLY A 141 0.32 2.95 -2.42
C GLY A 141 1.83 2.95 -2.18
N TYR A 142 2.37 4.13 -1.89
CA TYR A 142 3.76 4.32 -1.50
C TYR A 142 3.82 5.43 -0.47
N ASN A 143 4.52 5.19 0.64
CA ASN A 143 4.90 6.24 1.58
C ASN A 143 6.29 6.00 2.12
N TYR A 144 7.02 7.09 2.32
CA TYR A 144 8.24 7.14 3.13
C TYR A 144 7.95 7.94 4.40
N LEU A 145 8.51 7.50 5.52
CA LEU A 145 8.46 8.18 6.80
C LEU A 145 9.84 8.21 7.46
N SER A 146 10.09 9.28 8.22
CA SER A 146 11.21 9.39 9.14
C SER A 146 10.74 9.96 10.47
N ALA A 147 11.24 9.40 11.57
CA ALA A 147 10.94 9.78 12.94
C ALA A 147 12.06 9.30 13.88
N ASP A 148 11.95 9.57 15.19
CA ASP A 148 12.92 9.03 16.16
C ASP A 148 12.80 7.50 16.25
N LYS A 149 11.56 6.99 16.24
CA LYS A 149 11.25 5.56 16.14
C LYS A 149 10.04 5.29 15.26
N LEU A 150 10.13 4.23 14.47
CA LEU A 150 9.07 3.69 13.65
C LEU A 150 8.73 2.27 14.12
N ALA A 151 7.43 1.96 14.12
CA ALA A 151 6.94 0.60 14.18
C ALA A 151 6.23 0.23 12.87
N ALA A 152 6.41 -1.00 12.44
CA ALA A 152 5.73 -1.58 11.29
C ALA A 152 4.73 -2.64 11.74
N TYR A 153 3.60 -2.71 11.05
CA TYR A 153 2.64 -3.78 11.19
C TYR A 153 2.10 -4.17 9.82
N ILE A 154 2.17 -5.45 9.47
CA ILE A 154 1.46 -6.03 8.32
C ILE A 154 0.38 -6.94 8.89
N HIS A 155 -0.86 -6.70 8.50
CA HIS A 155 -1.98 -7.53 8.92
C HIS A 155 -1.83 -8.95 8.36
N SER A 156 -2.40 -9.95 9.03
CA SER A 156 -2.15 -11.36 8.73
C SER A 156 -2.53 -11.82 7.31
N ASN A 157 -3.37 -11.05 6.60
CA ASN A 157 -3.72 -11.31 5.21
C ASN A 157 -2.71 -10.74 4.20
N GLY A 158 -1.69 -10.02 4.64
CA GLY A 158 -0.67 -9.40 3.78
C GLY A 158 -1.12 -8.18 2.98
N LYS A 159 -2.41 -7.79 3.06
CA LYS A 159 -3.00 -6.74 2.22
C LYS A 159 -3.02 -5.36 2.85
N VAL A 160 -2.91 -5.28 4.17
CA VAL A 160 -2.90 -4.01 4.91
C VAL A 160 -1.58 -3.89 5.66
N GLY A 161 -0.87 -2.79 5.46
CA GLY A 161 0.31 -2.47 6.24
C GLY A 161 0.24 -1.07 6.83
N VAL A 162 0.94 -0.88 7.94
CA VAL A 162 0.98 0.34 8.71
C VAL A 162 2.41 0.66 9.14
N LEU A 163 2.79 1.92 9.01
CA LEU A 163 3.94 2.52 9.67
C LEU A 163 3.43 3.51 10.73
N VAL A 164 3.95 3.42 11.95
CA VAL A 164 3.63 4.33 13.06
C VAL A 164 4.89 5.08 13.46
N ALA A 165 4.84 6.40 13.43
CA ALA A 165 5.94 7.27 13.84
C ALA A 165 5.75 7.74 15.28
N MET A 166 6.80 7.57 16.08
CA MET A 166 6.83 7.81 17.51
C MET A 166 8.12 8.55 17.88
N ASP A 167 8.09 9.26 19.02
CA ASP A 167 9.31 9.76 19.65
C ASP A 167 10.06 8.65 20.38
N ASN A 168 11.31 8.94 20.80
CA ASN A 168 12.09 8.01 21.61
C ASN A 168 11.95 8.28 23.13
N ALA A 169 10.75 8.07 23.70
CA ALA A 169 10.53 7.85 25.14
C ALA A 169 11.34 6.69 25.78
N ALA A 170 12.11 7.02 26.83
CA ALA A 170 12.89 6.03 27.57
C ALA A 170 12.01 5.00 28.32
N ASN A 171 12.41 3.73 28.30
CA ASN A 171 11.78 2.61 29.02
C ASN A 171 10.36 2.20 28.57
N ALA A 172 9.88 2.70 27.42
CA ALA A 172 8.65 2.23 26.79
C ALA A 172 8.91 0.93 26.00
N ASP A 173 7.92 0.04 25.96
CA ASP A 173 7.95 -1.14 25.11
C ASP A 173 7.45 -0.76 23.70
N TYR A 174 8.38 -0.23 22.89
CA TYR A 174 8.10 0.22 21.52
C TYR A 174 7.45 -0.84 20.66
N ASP A 175 7.93 -2.07 20.76
CA ASP A 175 7.50 -3.14 19.89
C ASP A 175 6.06 -3.54 20.22
N ALA A 176 5.73 -3.66 21.51
CA ALA A 176 4.36 -3.96 21.94
C ALA A 176 3.38 -2.83 21.60
N ILE A 177 3.73 -1.58 21.93
CA ILE A 177 2.86 -0.43 21.69
C ILE A 177 2.70 -0.18 20.18
N GLY A 178 3.80 -0.19 19.43
CA GLY A 178 3.80 0.01 17.99
C GLY A 178 2.99 -1.06 17.24
N LYS A 179 3.09 -2.32 17.66
CA LYS A 179 2.25 -3.42 17.14
C LYS A 179 0.77 -3.20 17.41
N ASP A 180 0.43 -2.76 18.62
CA ASP A 180 -0.96 -2.55 19.02
C ASP A 180 -1.59 -1.37 18.30
N LEU A 181 -0.84 -0.28 18.12
CA LEU A 181 -1.22 0.85 17.27
C LEU A 181 -1.34 0.44 15.81
N GLY A 182 -0.39 -0.32 15.29
CA GLY A 182 -0.44 -0.85 13.93
C GLY A 182 -1.70 -1.68 13.67
N MET A 183 -2.06 -2.55 14.61
CA MET A 183 -3.28 -3.35 14.54
C MET A 183 -4.54 -2.50 14.63
N GLN A 184 -4.57 -1.50 15.53
CA GLN A 184 -5.67 -0.53 15.63
C GLN A 184 -5.89 0.19 14.30
N ILE A 185 -4.82 0.76 13.73
CA ILE A 185 -4.89 1.54 12.48
C ILE A 185 -5.32 0.65 11.32
N ALA A 186 -4.80 -0.58 11.25
CA ALA A 186 -5.18 -1.53 10.21
C ALA A 186 -6.68 -1.86 10.25
N ALA A 187 -7.24 -2.07 11.45
CA ALA A 187 -8.64 -2.47 11.65
C ALA A 187 -9.63 -1.30 11.54
N MET A 188 -9.28 -0.14 12.09
CA MET A 188 -10.21 0.98 12.24
C MET A 188 -10.06 2.06 11.16
N ASN A 189 -9.00 1.98 10.33
CA ASN A 189 -8.74 2.90 9.22
C ASN A 189 -8.97 4.40 9.57
N PRO A 190 -8.34 4.92 10.65
CA PRO A 190 -8.51 6.32 11.03
C PRO A 190 -8.09 7.26 9.89
N VAL A 191 -8.84 8.33 9.68
CA VAL A 191 -8.58 9.34 8.65
C VAL A 191 -7.45 10.30 9.04
N ALA A 192 -7.17 10.43 10.33
CA ALA A 192 -6.11 11.27 10.88
C ALA A 192 -5.66 10.78 12.26
N LEU A 193 -4.58 11.36 12.78
CA LEU A 193 -4.11 11.10 14.15
C LEU A 193 -5.12 11.62 15.18
N ASP A 194 -5.54 12.87 15.05
CA ASP A 194 -6.49 13.58 15.90
C ASP A 194 -7.39 14.48 15.03
N GLU A 195 -8.28 15.26 15.65
CA GLU A 195 -9.18 16.16 14.94
C GLU A 195 -8.46 17.27 14.15
N ASN A 196 -7.26 17.67 14.59
CA ASN A 196 -6.49 18.73 13.95
C ASN A 196 -5.92 18.29 12.61
N GLY A 197 -5.70 16.98 12.42
CA GLY A 197 -5.21 16.40 11.18
C GLY A 197 -6.29 16.10 10.13
N VAL A 198 -7.58 16.34 10.43
CA VAL A 198 -8.69 16.03 9.52
C VAL A 198 -8.84 17.14 8.47
N ASP A 199 -8.91 16.77 7.19
CA ASP A 199 -9.19 17.72 6.10
C ASP A 199 -10.55 18.40 6.33
N SER A 200 -10.60 19.74 6.21
CA SER A 200 -11.83 20.50 6.43
C SER A 200 -12.96 20.03 5.53
N LYS A 201 -12.67 19.56 4.31
CA LYS A 201 -13.66 19.00 3.38
C LYS A 201 -14.36 17.76 3.93
N ILE A 202 -13.68 16.94 4.73
CA ILE A 202 -14.30 15.81 5.42
C ILE A 202 -15.27 16.34 6.46
N THR A 203 -14.84 17.28 7.29
CA THR A 203 -15.71 17.85 8.34
C THR A 203 -16.92 18.60 7.77
N GLU A 204 -16.75 19.34 6.68
CA GLU A 204 -17.84 20.03 5.95
C GLU A 204 -18.83 19.03 5.36
N ARG A 205 -18.33 17.94 4.76
CA ARG A 205 -19.16 16.86 4.23
C ARG A 205 -19.97 16.17 5.32
N GLU A 206 -19.31 15.81 6.43
CA GLU A 206 -19.98 15.15 7.56
C GLU A 206 -20.99 16.09 8.24
N MET A 207 -20.73 17.41 8.26
CA MET A 207 -21.69 18.40 8.73
C MET A 207 -22.95 18.42 7.85
N ALA A 208 -22.80 18.45 6.52
CA ALA A 208 -23.92 18.41 5.59
C ALA A 208 -24.75 17.12 5.74
N ILE A 209 -24.07 15.96 5.84
CA ILE A 209 -24.72 14.67 6.10
C ILE A 209 -25.47 14.70 7.44
N GLY A 210 -24.86 15.27 8.48
CA GLY A 210 -25.45 15.40 9.80
C GLY A 210 -26.72 16.25 9.82
N VAL A 211 -26.77 17.33 9.04
CA VAL A 211 -27.96 18.19 8.89
C VAL A 211 -29.09 17.42 8.21
N GLU A 212 -28.80 16.75 7.09
CA GLU A 212 -29.81 15.94 6.38
C GLU A 212 -30.36 14.83 7.27
N ARG A 213 -29.49 14.11 7.97
CA ARG A 213 -29.89 13.08 8.93
C ARG A 213 -30.80 13.62 10.03
N ALA A 214 -30.44 14.76 10.63
CA ALA A 214 -31.27 15.38 11.66
C ALA A 214 -32.65 15.80 11.10
N ARG A 215 -32.71 16.26 9.86
CA ARG A 215 -33.96 16.61 9.19
C ARG A 215 -34.84 15.38 8.94
N GLU A 216 -34.26 14.29 8.45
CA GLU A 216 -34.97 13.00 8.25
C GLU A 216 -35.50 12.42 9.56
N GLU A 217 -34.79 12.62 10.67
CA GLU A 217 -35.22 12.26 12.02
C GLU A 217 -36.32 13.19 12.59
N GLY A 218 -36.83 14.14 11.80
CA GLY A 218 -37.92 15.04 12.16
C GLY A 218 -37.54 16.11 13.18
N LYS A 219 -36.25 16.45 13.28
CA LYS A 219 -35.79 17.47 14.23
C LYS A 219 -36.15 18.89 13.73
N PRO A 220 -36.39 19.86 14.64
CA PRO A 220 -36.68 21.24 14.24
C PRO A 220 -35.54 21.88 13.44
N GLU A 221 -35.88 22.63 12.37
CA GLU A 221 -34.92 23.32 11.48
C GLU A 221 -33.91 24.19 12.24
N ASN A 222 -34.35 24.91 13.27
CA ASN A 222 -33.51 25.77 14.09
C ASN A 222 -32.52 25.01 15.01
N LEU A 223 -32.62 23.68 15.10
CA LEU A 223 -31.74 22.83 15.91
C LEU A 223 -30.83 21.94 15.06
N LEU A 224 -31.00 21.89 13.73
CA LEU A 224 -30.28 20.94 12.87
C LEU A 224 -28.77 21.10 12.98
N ASP A 225 -28.24 22.32 12.89
CA ASP A 225 -26.79 22.56 12.97
C ASP A 225 -26.19 22.06 14.29
N ARG A 226 -26.88 22.29 15.40
CA ARG A 226 -26.42 21.84 16.72
C ARG A 226 -26.42 20.32 16.83
N ILE A 227 -27.41 19.66 16.24
CA ILE A 227 -27.49 18.20 16.23
C ILE A 227 -26.42 17.61 15.30
N ALA A 228 -26.23 18.21 14.12
CA ALA A 228 -25.21 17.84 13.15
C ALA A 228 -23.79 17.95 13.73
N GLN A 229 -23.50 18.99 14.52
CA GLN A 229 -22.25 19.10 15.28
C GLN A 229 -22.01 17.90 16.21
N GLY A 230 -23.07 17.35 16.81
CA GLY A 230 -23.01 16.12 17.60
C GLY A 230 -22.62 14.90 16.75
N TYR A 231 -23.15 14.78 15.53
CA TYR A 231 -22.77 13.74 14.59
C TYR A 231 -21.33 13.87 14.12
N VAL A 232 -20.88 15.09 13.77
CA VAL A 232 -19.48 15.35 13.41
C VAL A 232 -18.55 15.01 14.57
N LYS A 233 -18.90 15.40 15.80
CA LYS A 233 -18.10 15.04 16.99
C LYS A 233 -17.98 13.53 17.16
N LYS A 234 -19.08 12.79 16.97
CA LYS A 234 -19.06 11.33 17.03
C LYS A 234 -18.21 10.73 15.91
N TYR A 235 -18.34 11.24 14.68
CA TYR A 235 -17.52 10.83 13.56
C TYR A 235 -16.03 11.01 13.85
N LEU A 236 -15.63 12.18 14.34
CA LEU A 236 -14.24 12.47 14.70
C LEU A 236 -13.73 11.54 15.81
N GLN A 237 -14.57 11.23 16.80
CA GLN A 237 -14.23 10.27 17.86
C GLN A 237 -13.99 8.85 17.31
N GLU A 238 -14.76 8.43 16.31
CA GLU A 238 -14.65 7.09 15.71
C GLU A 238 -13.57 7.00 14.61
N ASN A 239 -13.21 8.13 13.98
CA ASN A 239 -12.36 8.14 12.79
C ASN A 239 -10.99 8.82 12.99
N THR A 240 -10.67 9.31 14.19
CA THR A 240 -9.31 9.80 14.51
C THR A 240 -8.63 8.87 15.50
N LEU A 241 -7.38 8.48 15.21
CA LEU A 241 -6.69 7.41 15.92
C LEU A 241 -6.71 7.61 17.43
N MET A 242 -6.33 8.79 17.91
CA MET A 242 -6.16 9.05 19.34
C MET A 242 -7.48 9.02 20.12
N ASN A 243 -8.61 9.32 19.47
CA ASN A 243 -9.93 9.34 20.09
C ASN A 243 -10.68 8.01 20.02
N GLN A 244 -10.25 7.10 19.13
CA GLN A 244 -10.84 5.78 19.00
C GLN A 244 -10.75 4.99 20.31
N ALA A 245 -11.80 4.22 20.58
CA ALA A 245 -11.73 3.15 21.57
C ALA A 245 -10.69 2.11 21.12
N PHE A 246 -9.87 1.64 22.05
CA PHE A 246 -8.85 0.66 21.76
C PHE A 246 -9.49 -0.71 21.50
N VAL A 247 -9.20 -1.33 20.35
CA VAL A 247 -9.82 -2.60 19.93
C VAL A 247 -9.60 -3.72 20.95
N LYS A 248 -8.46 -3.74 21.65
CA LYS A 248 -8.18 -4.76 22.68
C LYS A 248 -8.82 -4.46 24.04
N ASP A 249 -9.06 -3.19 24.37
CA ASP A 249 -9.77 -2.77 25.57
C ASP A 249 -10.66 -1.54 25.27
N PRO A 250 -11.91 -1.76 24.86
CA PRO A 250 -12.81 -0.68 24.47
C PRO A 250 -13.18 0.31 25.59
N LYS A 251 -12.74 0.07 26.84
CA LYS A 251 -12.94 0.98 27.97
C LYS A 251 -12.00 2.17 27.94
N VAL A 252 -10.90 2.08 27.20
CA VAL A 252 -9.91 3.15 27.07
C VAL A 252 -9.78 3.59 25.61
N THR A 253 -9.46 4.85 25.42
CA THR A 253 -9.07 5.39 24.11
C THR A 253 -7.62 5.08 23.81
N ILE A 254 -7.21 5.19 22.54
CA ILE A 254 -5.80 5.10 22.16
C ILE A 254 -4.95 6.15 22.88
N ALA A 255 -5.44 7.38 23.04
CA ALA A 255 -4.74 8.41 23.82
C ALA A 255 -4.49 7.97 25.27
N GLN A 256 -5.48 7.35 25.91
CA GLN A 256 -5.32 6.83 27.27
C GLN A 256 -4.37 5.63 27.31
N TYR A 257 -4.46 4.72 26.35
CA TYR A 257 -3.56 3.57 26.23
C TYR A 257 -2.09 4.02 26.09
N VAL A 258 -1.79 4.91 25.14
CA VAL A 258 -0.44 5.44 24.93
C VAL A 258 0.06 6.19 26.16
N LYS A 259 -0.80 6.97 26.81
CA LYS A 259 -0.44 7.68 28.04
C LYS A 259 -0.08 6.72 29.19
N ASN A 260 -0.83 5.63 29.34
CA ASN A 260 -0.64 4.68 30.44
C ASN A 260 0.58 3.78 30.21
N GLU A 261 0.73 3.23 29.00
CA GLU A 261 1.76 2.23 28.69
C GLU A 261 3.04 2.84 28.09
N GLY A 262 2.91 3.96 27.37
CA GLY A 262 4.01 4.59 26.63
C GLY A 262 4.97 5.43 27.45
N LYS A 263 4.72 5.64 28.74
CA LYS A 263 5.64 6.33 29.68
C LYS A 263 6.19 7.68 29.15
N GLY A 264 5.32 8.47 28.53
CA GLY A 264 5.68 9.76 27.93
C GLY A 264 5.90 9.72 26.42
N MET A 265 5.70 8.56 25.77
CA MET A 265 5.67 8.42 24.32
C MET A 265 4.60 9.30 23.67
N GLU A 266 4.98 9.92 22.57
CA GLU A 266 4.11 10.69 21.70
C GLU A 266 4.04 10.04 20.31
N ILE A 267 2.82 9.87 19.80
CA ILE A 267 2.59 9.39 18.44
C ILE A 267 2.58 10.59 17.51
N LYS A 268 3.49 10.63 16.54
CA LYS A 268 3.70 11.78 15.65
C LYS A 268 2.83 11.72 14.41
N THR A 269 2.76 10.55 13.77
CA THR A 269 1.94 10.32 12.58
C THR A 269 1.86 8.81 12.30
N PHE A 270 1.02 8.41 11.36
CA PHE A 270 1.07 7.07 10.78
C PHE A 270 0.87 7.12 9.27
N LYS A 271 1.20 6.02 8.59
CA LYS A 271 0.83 5.76 7.20
C LYS A 271 0.23 4.36 7.11
N ARG A 272 -0.92 4.25 6.46
CA ARG A 272 -1.59 2.99 6.16
C ARG A 272 -1.63 2.82 4.65
N VAL A 273 -1.29 1.63 4.17
CA VAL A 273 -1.49 1.23 2.78
C VAL A 273 -2.32 -0.04 2.78
N SER A 274 -3.32 -0.09 1.91
CA SER A 274 -4.14 -1.26 1.68
C SER A 274 -4.13 -1.62 0.20
N VAL A 275 -4.26 -2.91 -0.09
CA VAL A 275 -4.44 -3.45 -1.43
C VAL A 275 -5.80 -4.15 -1.50
N GLY A 276 -6.58 -3.85 -2.53
CA GLY A 276 -7.88 -4.48 -2.74
C GLY A 276 -9.03 -3.91 -1.90
N GLU A 277 -8.88 -2.69 -1.39
CA GLU A 277 -9.97 -1.87 -0.83
C GLU A 277 -10.61 -0.95 -1.87
#